data_AF-A0A9E3NQY6-F1
#
_entry.id   AF-A0A9E3NQY6-F1
#
_cell.length_a   1.000
_cell.length_b   1.000
_cell.length_c   1.000
_cell.angle_alpha   90.00
_cell.angle_beta   90.00
_cell.angle_gamma   90.00
#
_symmetry.space_group_name_H-M   'P 1'
#
loop_
_entity.id
_entity.type
_entity.pdbx_description
1 polymer ?
#
loop_
_entity_poly.entity_id
_entity_poly.type
_entity_poly.pdbx_seq_one_letter_code
_entity_poly.pdbx_strand_id
1 'polypeptide(L)'
;MMVSAVTLSGCKKQVPTDIVQRSLRNALRTHAPLTTSAMCGVTVKGLINANITNITRKPDGVTGTAHISGAPWLARGAPAVCEGDVEFKYSSTSRTSGTRKRKTTTTTWSLEHVKLIAVQTRGVAFKSVDEDADDDDDD
;
A
#
# COMPACT_ATOMS: atom_id res chain seq x y z
N MET A 1 1.96 12.81 48.24
CA MET A 1 1.89 13.24 46.82
C MET A 1 2.04 11.99 45.96
N MET A 2 0.95 11.44 45.45
CA MET A 2 1.00 10.33 44.48
C MET A 2 1.17 10.95 43.10
N VAL A 3 2.38 10.87 42.55
CA VAL A 3 2.64 11.13 41.14
C VAL A 3 2.18 9.88 40.40
N SER A 4 0.91 9.86 39.98
CA SER A 4 0.42 8.90 39.02
C SER A 4 1.15 9.16 37.70
N ALA A 5 2.20 8.40 37.45
CA ALA A 5 2.75 8.25 36.11
C ALA A 5 1.66 7.62 35.26
N VAL A 6 0.92 8.45 34.52
CA VAL A 6 0.08 7.99 33.43
C VAL A 6 1.06 7.46 32.38
N THR A 7 1.33 6.15 32.45
CA THR A 7 1.93 5.42 31.34
C THR A 7 0.97 5.58 30.17
N LEU A 8 1.20 6.58 29.32
CA LEU A 8 0.64 6.67 27.98
C LEU A 8 1.03 5.36 27.28
N SER A 9 0.12 4.40 27.30
CA SER A 9 0.23 3.16 26.54
C SER A 9 0.56 3.56 25.12
N GLY A 10 1.78 3.23 24.70
CA GLY A 10 2.40 3.76 23.50
C GLY A 10 1.47 3.66 22.30
N CYS A 11 1.12 4.81 21.72
CA CYS A 11 0.59 4.87 20.37
C CYS A 11 1.61 4.20 19.45
N LYS A 12 1.41 2.91 19.15
CA LYS A 12 2.18 2.24 18.11
C LYS A 12 2.00 3.07 16.85
N LYS A 13 3.12 3.51 16.26
CA LYS A 13 3.10 4.24 14.98
C LYS A 13 2.47 3.29 13.96
N GLN A 14 1.26 3.61 13.56
CA GLN A 14 0.50 2.83 12.60
C GLN A 14 0.28 3.66 11.36
N VAL A 15 0.47 3.05 10.18
CA VAL A 15 0.15 3.71 8.92
C VAL A 15 -1.35 4.05 8.88
N PRO A 16 -1.71 5.33 8.72
CA PRO A 16 -3.09 5.76 8.57
C PRO A 16 -3.76 5.10 7.37
N THR A 17 -5.04 4.75 7.50
CA THR A 17 -5.79 4.03 6.44
C THR A 17 -5.90 4.84 5.16
N ASP A 18 -6.02 6.17 5.26
CA ASP A 18 -6.07 7.10 4.13
C ASP A 18 -4.76 7.12 3.34
N ILE A 19 -3.61 7.02 4.03
CA ILE A 19 -2.30 6.87 3.38
C ILE A 19 -2.25 5.54 2.63
N VAL A 20 -2.72 4.45 3.24
CA VAL A 20 -2.77 3.13 2.58
C VAL A 20 -3.61 3.17 1.32
N GLN A 21 -4.84 3.67 1.41
CA GLN A 21 -5.73 3.77 0.24
C GLN A 21 -5.14 4.66 -0.85
N ARG A 22 -4.61 5.83 -0.49
CA ARG A 22 -4.09 6.80 -1.48
C ARG A 22 -2.83 6.30 -2.15
N SER A 23 -1.86 5.79 -1.39
CA SER A 23 -0.59 5.36 -1.97
C SER A 23 -0.74 4.06 -2.75
N LEU A 24 -1.54 3.08 -2.30
CA LEU A 24 -1.83 1.87 -3.08
C LEU A 24 -2.57 2.22 -4.37
N ARG A 25 -3.57 3.11 -4.31
CA ARG A 25 -4.27 3.56 -5.52
C ARG A 25 -3.33 4.20 -6.52
N ASN A 26 -2.36 4.99 -6.04
CA ASN A 26 -1.35 5.60 -6.91
C ASN A 26 -0.39 4.53 -7.47
N ALA A 27 0.11 3.64 -6.62
CA ALA A 27 1.01 2.57 -7.03
C ALA A 27 0.38 1.69 -8.11
N LEU A 28 -0.85 1.21 -7.91
CA LEU A 28 -1.57 0.38 -8.88
C LEU A 28 -1.95 1.09 -10.17
N ARG A 29 -1.95 2.43 -10.18
CA ARG A 29 -2.28 3.19 -11.38
C ARG A 29 -1.09 3.31 -12.32
N THR A 30 0.12 3.50 -11.78
CA THR A 30 1.30 3.88 -12.57
C THR A 30 2.60 3.17 -12.21
N HIS A 31 2.75 2.62 -11.00
CA HIS A 31 4.02 2.10 -10.49
C HIS A 31 4.05 0.59 -10.26
N ALA A 32 2.91 -0.10 -10.32
CA ALA A 32 2.81 -1.55 -10.12
C ALA A 32 2.22 -2.28 -11.35
N PRO A 33 2.80 -2.13 -12.55
CA PRO A 33 2.28 -2.76 -13.76
C PRO A 33 2.36 -4.29 -13.72
N LEU A 34 3.33 -4.90 -13.02
CA LEU A 34 3.43 -6.35 -12.93
C LEU A 34 2.36 -6.93 -12.01
N THR A 35 2.13 -6.31 -10.85
CA THR A 35 1.06 -6.69 -9.91
C THR A 35 -0.30 -6.59 -10.59
N THR A 36 -0.56 -5.48 -11.28
CA THR A 36 -1.83 -5.29 -11.99
C THR A 36 -1.97 -6.24 -13.18
N SER A 37 -0.90 -6.53 -13.91
CA SER A 37 -0.91 -7.51 -14.99
C SER A 37 -1.17 -8.92 -14.49
N ALA A 38 -0.56 -9.30 -13.37
CA ALA A 38 -0.77 -10.60 -12.74
C ALA A 38 -2.19 -10.74 -12.18
N MET A 39 -2.77 -9.67 -11.61
CA MET A 39 -4.20 -9.65 -11.25
C MET A 39 -5.12 -9.82 -12.45
N CYS A 40 -4.78 -9.19 -13.58
CA CYS A 40 -5.60 -9.24 -14.79
C CYS A 40 -5.37 -10.47 -15.67
N GLY A 41 -4.27 -11.21 -15.45
CA GLY A 41 -3.85 -12.33 -16.30
C GLY A 41 -3.32 -11.93 -17.68
N VAL A 42 -3.21 -10.63 -17.94
CA VAL A 42 -2.72 -10.04 -19.20
C VAL A 42 -1.90 -8.80 -18.88
N THR A 43 -1.03 -8.39 -19.79
CA THR A 43 -0.25 -7.16 -19.61
C THR A 43 -1.16 -5.93 -19.59
N VAL A 44 -1.15 -5.19 -18.49
CA VAL A 44 -1.89 -3.93 -18.31
C VAL A 44 -0.93 -2.86 -17.79
N LYS A 45 -1.24 -1.59 -18.10
CA LYS A 45 -0.43 -0.46 -17.59
C LYS A 45 -0.71 -0.12 -16.13
N GLY A 46 -1.83 -0.59 -15.61
CA GLY A 46 -2.31 -0.29 -14.27
C GLY A 46 -3.82 -0.47 -14.17
N LEU A 47 -4.38 -0.07 -13.03
CA LEU A 47 -5.82 -0.05 -12.77
C LEU A 47 -6.39 1.36 -12.75
N ILE A 48 -7.52 1.53 -13.43
CA ILE A 48 -8.40 2.69 -13.34
C ILE A 48 -9.39 2.44 -12.20
N ASN A 49 -9.61 3.46 -11.37
CA ASN A 49 -10.57 3.43 -10.27
C ASN A 49 -10.36 2.24 -9.32
N ALA A 50 -9.10 1.90 -9.04
CA ALA A 50 -8.77 0.91 -8.02
C ALA A 50 -9.48 1.25 -6.70
N ASN A 51 -10.25 0.29 -6.21
CA ASN A 51 -10.95 0.30 -4.95
C ASN A 51 -10.17 -0.56 -3.96
N ILE A 52 -9.79 0.04 -2.83
CA ILE A 52 -8.96 -0.59 -1.81
C ILE A 52 -9.82 -0.80 -0.56
N THR A 53 -10.08 -2.07 -0.26
CA THR A 53 -10.96 -2.52 0.82
C THR A 53 -10.28 -3.57 1.70
N ASN A 54 -10.92 -4.00 2.78
CA ASN A 54 -10.44 -5.05 3.68
C ASN A 54 -8.99 -4.85 4.18
N ILE A 55 -8.61 -3.59 4.43
CA ILE A 55 -7.26 -3.25 4.92
C ILE A 55 -7.06 -3.83 6.31
N THR A 56 -6.21 -4.85 6.39
CA THR A 56 -5.87 -5.56 7.62
C THR A 56 -4.41 -5.31 7.95
N ARG A 57 -4.13 -4.61 9.04
CA ARG A 57 -2.76 -4.28 9.46
C ARG A 57 -2.23 -5.32 10.44
N LYS A 58 -0.96 -5.69 10.30
CA LYS A 58 -0.26 -6.54 11.28
C LYS A 58 0.06 -5.75 12.56
N PRO A 59 0.41 -6.42 13.67
CA PRO A 59 0.68 -5.77 14.97
C PRO A 59 1.89 -4.84 15.01
N ASP A 60 2.72 -4.87 13.97
CA ASP A 60 3.85 -3.98 13.71
C ASP A 60 3.41 -2.58 13.23
N GLY A 61 2.18 -2.45 12.73
CA GLY A 61 1.56 -1.19 12.32
C GLY A 61 1.99 -0.68 10.95
N VAL A 62 2.91 -1.37 10.26
CA VAL A 62 3.52 -0.92 9.00
C VAL A 62 3.38 -1.92 7.86
N THR A 63 3.08 -3.18 8.17
CA THR A 63 2.69 -4.18 7.17
C THR A 63 1.21 -4.53 7.28
N GLY A 64 0.65 -5.06 6.19
CA GLY A 64 -0.73 -5.48 6.17
C GLY A 64 -1.14 -6.07 4.84
N THR A 65 -2.39 -6.48 4.76
CA THR A 65 -3.02 -6.92 3.51
C THR A 65 -4.16 -5.99 3.15
N ALA A 66 -4.41 -5.85 1.86
CA ALA A 66 -5.54 -5.12 1.33
C ALA A 66 -6.12 -5.86 0.14
N HIS A 67 -7.44 -5.76 0.01
CA HIS A 67 -8.15 -6.26 -1.15
C HIS A 67 -8.29 -5.14 -2.18
N ILE A 68 -7.95 -5.44 -3.43
CA ILE A 68 -7.96 -4.49 -4.55
C ILE A 68 -8.89 -5.01 -5.63
N SER A 69 -9.76 -4.12 -6.12
CA SER A 69 -10.51 -4.33 -7.36
C SER A 69 -10.42 -3.09 -8.25
N GLY A 70 -10.34 -3.25 -9.56
CA GLY A 70 -10.30 -2.11 -10.48
C GLY A 70 -10.39 -2.52 -11.94
N ALA A 71 -10.65 -1.55 -12.82
CA ALA A 71 -10.70 -1.79 -14.25
C ALA A 71 -9.30 -1.67 -14.87
N PRO A 72 -8.86 -2.57 -15.74
CA PRO A 72 -7.54 -2.47 -16.37
C PRO A 72 -7.45 -1.27 -17.31
N TRP A 73 -6.32 -0.56 -17.28
CA TRP A 73 -6.08 0.57 -18.17
C TRP A 73 -5.64 0.10 -19.56
N LEU A 74 -6.51 0.30 -20.56
CA LEU A 74 -6.21 0.17 -21.99
C LEU A 74 -5.56 -1.18 -22.39
N ALA A 75 -6.10 -2.30 -21.92
CA ALA A 75 -5.61 -3.63 -22.27
C ALA A 75 -6.66 -4.43 -23.06
N ARG A 76 -6.32 -4.82 -24.29
CA ARG A 76 -7.15 -5.72 -25.11
C ARG A 76 -7.08 -7.14 -24.54
N GLY A 77 -8.24 -7.76 -24.36
CA GLY A 77 -8.34 -9.11 -23.80
C GLY A 77 -8.29 -9.16 -22.27
N ALA A 78 -8.21 -8.00 -21.60
CA ALA A 78 -8.29 -7.95 -20.15
C ALA A 78 -9.75 -8.11 -19.66
N PRO A 79 -9.96 -8.71 -18.47
CA PRO A 79 -11.25 -8.75 -17.81
C PRO A 79 -11.82 -7.35 -17.56
N ALA A 80 -13.14 -7.22 -17.44
CA ALA A 80 -13.77 -5.93 -17.13
C ALA A 80 -13.33 -5.38 -15.76
N VAL A 81 -13.04 -6.27 -14.82
CA VAL A 81 -12.53 -5.98 -13.48
C VAL A 81 -11.43 -6.98 -13.16
N CYS A 82 -10.31 -6.49 -12.65
CA CYS A 82 -9.25 -7.30 -12.07
C CYS A 82 -9.27 -7.14 -10.56
N GLU A 83 -9.10 -8.25 -9.86
CA GLU A 83 -9.29 -8.34 -8.42
C GLU A 83 -8.24 -9.26 -7.79
N GLY A 84 -7.71 -8.85 -6.64
CA GLY A 84 -6.70 -9.60 -5.93
C GLY A 84 -6.41 -9.03 -4.56
N ASP A 85 -5.73 -9.83 -3.75
CA ASP A 85 -5.24 -9.41 -2.44
C ASP A 85 -3.75 -9.13 -2.55
N VAL A 86 -3.34 -7.99 -1.98
CA VAL A 86 -1.92 -7.64 -1.87
C VAL A 86 -1.49 -7.57 -0.43
N GLU A 87 -0.25 -7.95 -0.18
CA GLU A 87 0.48 -7.57 1.02
C GLU A 87 1.24 -6.27 0.73
N PHE A 88 1.21 -5.33 1.68
CA PHE A 88 1.92 -4.07 1.60
C PHE A 88 2.86 -3.90 2.79
N LYS A 89 3.95 -3.16 2.58
CA LYS A 89 4.90 -2.75 3.62
C LYS A 89 5.23 -1.27 3.50
N TYR A 90 5.22 -0.58 4.63
CA TYR A 90 5.63 0.82 4.73
C TYR A 90 6.90 0.97 5.58
N SER A 91 7.70 1.98 5.26
CA SER A 91 8.62 2.60 6.21
C SER A 91 8.14 3.97 6.62
N SER A 92 8.64 4.42 7.79
CA SER A 92 8.34 5.74 8.31
C SER A 92 9.62 6.46 8.69
N THR A 93 9.74 7.72 8.29
CA THR A 93 10.78 8.62 8.78
C THR A 93 10.11 9.75 9.55
N SER A 94 10.57 10.02 10.76
CA SER A 94 10.03 11.10 11.60
C SER A 94 11.06 12.21 11.75
N ARG A 95 10.69 13.42 11.34
CA ARG A 95 11.52 14.62 11.55
C ARG A 95 10.81 15.54 12.53
N THR A 96 11.49 15.86 13.63
CA THR A 96 10.99 16.84 14.59
C THR A 96 11.70 18.16 14.36
N SER A 97 10.94 19.22 14.09
CA SER A 97 11.45 20.57 13.88
C SER A 97 10.80 21.55 14.85
N GLY A 98 11.54 22.59 15.24
CA GLY A 98 11.06 23.67 16.09
C GLY A 98 11.82 23.87 17.41
N THR A 99 11.62 25.03 18.03
CA THR A 99 12.24 25.42 19.31
C THR A 99 11.46 24.85 20.50
N ARG A 100 12.08 24.83 21.69
CA ARG A 100 11.60 24.16 22.93
C ARG A 100 10.11 24.37 23.29
N LYS A 101 9.45 25.44 22.83
CA LYS A 101 8.02 25.75 23.08
C LYS A 101 7.04 25.35 21.96
N ARG A 102 7.52 25.05 20.75
CA ARG A 102 6.70 24.58 19.61
C ARG A 102 7.51 23.53 18.84
N LYS A 103 7.38 22.27 19.25
CA LYS A 103 7.93 21.14 18.50
C LYS A 103 6.84 20.57 17.60
N THR A 104 7.12 20.47 16.32
CA THR A 104 6.28 19.78 15.34
C THR A 104 7.01 18.51 14.91
N THR A 105 6.35 17.36 15.04
CA THR A 105 6.87 16.09 14.53
C THR A 105 6.12 15.72 13.27
N THR A 106 6.81 15.74 12.14
CA THR A 106 6.29 15.27 10.86
C THR A 106 6.71 13.83 10.67
N THR A 107 5.77 12.93 10.38
CA THR A 107 6.07 11.54 10.01
C THR A 107 5.70 11.34 8.55
N THR A 108 6.70 11.00 7.74
CA THR A 108 6.54 10.63 6.34
C THR A 108 6.46 9.12 6.25
N TRP A 109 5.46 8.62 5.52
CA TRP A 109 5.26 7.19 5.25
C TRP A 109 5.58 6.93 3.79
N SER A 110 6.44 5.94 3.53
CA SER A 110 6.81 5.50 2.19
C SER A 110 6.35 4.07 2.00
N LEU A 111 5.67 3.79 0.88
CA LEU A 111 5.28 2.45 0.48
C LEU A 111 6.52 1.77 -0.11
N GLU A 112 7.01 0.71 0.54
CA GLU A 112 8.25 0.03 0.12
C GLU A 112 7.96 -1.14 -0.81
N HIS A 113 6.97 -1.96 -0.46
CA HIS A 113 6.68 -3.19 -1.19
C HIS A 113 5.17 -3.37 -1.38
N VAL A 114 4.81 -3.86 -2.56
CA VAL A 114 3.49 -4.39 -2.87
C VAL A 114 3.66 -5.78 -3.47
N LYS A 115 3.11 -6.78 -2.78
CA LYS A 115 3.19 -8.17 -3.20
C LYS A 115 1.81 -8.72 -3.46
N LEU A 116 1.59 -9.30 -4.64
CA LEU A 116 0.36 -10.00 -4.96
C LEU A 116 0.34 -11.37 -4.27
N ILE A 117 -0.61 -11.57 -3.36
CA ILE A 117 -0.74 -12.81 -2.56
C ILE A 117 -1.92 -13.69 -2.99
N ALA A 118 -2.92 -13.11 -3.65
CA ALA A 118 -4.02 -13.85 -4.25
C ALA A 118 -4.58 -13.12 -5.46
N VAL A 119 -5.08 -13.89 -6.44
CA VAL A 119 -5.85 -13.38 -7.58
C VAL A 119 -7.26 -13.93 -7.48
N GLN A 120 -8.25 -13.03 -7.54
CA GLN A 120 -9.66 -13.38 -7.48
C GLN A 120 -10.36 -13.16 -8.85
N THR A 121 -9.65 -12.57 -9.81
CA THR A 121 -10.13 -12.41 -11.18
C THR A 121 -10.49 -13.75 -11.83
N ARG A 122 -11.73 -13.89 -12.29
CA ARG A 122 -12.24 -15.12 -12.90
C ARG A 122 -11.42 -15.51 -14.13
N GLY A 123 -10.94 -16.75 -14.16
CA GLY A 123 -10.20 -17.31 -15.30
C GLY A 123 -8.72 -16.93 -15.36
N VAL A 124 -8.22 -16.20 -14.37
CA VAL A 124 -6.79 -15.85 -14.25
C VAL A 124 -6.11 -16.83 -13.28
N ALA A 125 -5.01 -17.43 -13.73
CA ALA A 125 -4.17 -18.25 -12.86
C ALA A 125 -3.28 -17.36 -11.99
N PHE A 126 -3.22 -17.66 -10.70
CA PHE A 126 -2.36 -16.93 -9.77
C PHE A 126 -0.88 -17.08 -10.15
N LYS A 127 -0.17 -15.94 -10.21
CA LYS A 127 1.29 -15.87 -10.23
C LYS A 127 1.69 -14.88 -9.14
N SER A 128 2.52 -15.33 -8.20
CA SER A 128 3.09 -14.44 -7.19
C SER A 128 3.99 -13.42 -7.88
N VAL A 129 3.71 -12.15 -7.66
CA VAL A 129 4.53 -11.03 -8.11
C VAL A 129 4.91 -10.21 -6.88
N ASP A 130 6.20 -9.91 -6.78
CA ASP A 130 6.79 -9.05 -5.77
C ASP A 130 7.33 -7.82 -6.53
N GLU A 131 6.74 -6.65 -6.29
CA GLU A 131 7.21 -5.38 -6.86
C GLU A 131 7.73 -4.51 -5.73
N ASP A 132 9.02 -4.18 -5.82
CA ASP A 132 9.65 -3.12 -5.06
C ASP A 132 9.17 -1.78 -5.65
N ALA A 133 8.76 -0.85 -4.80
CA ALA A 133 8.22 0.44 -5.26
C ALA A 133 9.28 1.43 -5.79
N ASP A 134 10.55 1.02 -5.83
CA ASP A 134 11.69 1.85 -6.21
C ASP A 134 12.61 1.09 -7.19
N ASP A 135 12.53 1.47 -8.45
CA ASP A 135 13.64 1.37 -9.42
C ASP A 135 13.58 2.63 -10.32
N ASP A 136 13.66 3.81 -9.68
CA ASP A 136 14.20 5.01 -10.33
C ASP A 136 15.73 4.88 -10.26
N ASP A 137 16.29 4.05 -11.14
CA ASP A 137 17.70 4.10 -11.50
C ASP A 137 17.95 5.41 -12.27
N ASP A 138 18.93 6.17 -11.79
CA ASP A 138 19.51 7.40 -12.34
C ASP A 138 19.60 7.46 -13.89
N ASP A 139 19.20 8.59 -14.50
CA ASP A 139 19.96 9.28 -15.57
C ASP A 139 19.63 10.79 -15.60
#